data_AF-A0A1G8BS36-F1
#
_entry.id   AF-A0A1G8BS36-F1
#
_cell.length_a   1.000
_cell.length_b   1.000
_cell.length_c   1.000
_cell.angle_alpha   90.00
_cell.angle_beta   90.00
_cell.angle_gamma   90.00
#
_symmetry.space_group_name_H-M   'P 1'
#
loop_
_entity.id
_entity.type
_entity.pdbx_description
1 polymer ?
#
loop_
_entity_poly.entity_id
_entity_poly.type
_entity_poly.pdbx_seq_one_letter_code
_entity_poly.pdbx_strand_id
1 'polypeptide(L)'
;MSDDSGERTEKATEQKLKDAYKKGKVTRSQDFTAWLGIGAASLMMPGAVSAGADAGGATFVGIAGVIKNPTIDNANAVFAQAVGAVPAILGAMMLAICVTTLLVAIAQGGVHPRGIPAKFEQFNVWNGIKRIFSVQSLWEGAKSLLKTAAIGGALYLVISGLVPVLTASGAHAIARLLDIAAGGISSLLVTAIVVGVLLAIADVFVVMKRNRKHTRMTKKEAKDEHKKMEGDPHVKGQRRARQMEMSRNRMISSVADADVVMVNPTHIAVALKYEAGKSAPRVVAKGSGFTAERIRDKAAEAGVPLVKDITLARALHAACDLGAEIPAELYTSVAHVLVFVDGLRKRGTPRGVHTLPRRKAT
;
A
#
# COMPACT_ATOMS: atom_id res chain seq x y z
N MET A 1 14.60 1.18 31.18
CA MET A 1 13.98 1.52 29.88
C MET A 1 15.15 1.86 28.96
N SER A 2 15.88 0.82 28.56
CA SER A 2 17.27 0.91 28.12
C SER A 2 17.57 -0.35 27.30
N ASP A 3 18.34 -0.19 26.23
CA ASP A 3 18.68 -1.16 25.16
C ASP A 3 17.77 -1.23 23.93
N ASP A 4 17.53 -0.07 23.30
CA ASP A 4 17.08 -0.03 21.89
C ASP A 4 18.02 0.77 20.95
N SER A 5 19.18 1.17 21.46
CA SER A 5 20.21 1.96 20.77
C SER A 5 21.18 1.10 19.93
N GLY A 6 20.66 0.08 19.25
CA GLY A 6 21.44 -0.64 18.24
C GLY A 6 21.77 0.27 17.05
N GLU A 7 22.93 0.09 16.42
CA GLU A 7 23.25 0.83 15.20
C GLU A 7 22.21 0.57 14.10
N ARG A 8 21.72 1.65 13.49
CA ARG A 8 20.77 1.59 12.37
C ARG A 8 21.49 1.22 11.08
N THR A 9 21.64 -0.07 10.87
CA THR A 9 22.34 -0.66 9.72
C THR A 9 21.40 -1.25 8.68
N GLU A 10 20.21 -1.69 9.11
CA GLU A 10 19.25 -2.38 8.25
C GLU A 10 18.48 -1.43 7.33
N LYS A 11 18.10 -1.94 6.15
CA LYS A 11 17.26 -1.21 5.20
C LYS A 11 15.85 -1.06 5.78
N ALA A 12 15.19 0.05 5.44
CA ALA A 12 13.80 0.26 5.80
C ALA A 12 12.90 -0.72 5.04
N THR A 13 12.01 -1.40 5.76
CA THR A 13 10.87 -2.15 5.21
C THR A 13 9.88 -1.22 4.51
N GLU A 14 9.03 -1.77 3.65
CA GLU A 14 8.00 -0.99 2.94
C GLU A 14 7.02 -0.30 3.89
N GLN A 15 6.63 -0.97 4.98
CA GLN A 15 5.71 -0.40 5.96
C GLN A 15 6.36 0.76 6.71
N LYS A 16 7.63 0.64 7.16
CA LYS A 16 8.38 1.78 7.72
C LYS A 16 8.51 2.95 6.74
N LEU A 17 8.72 2.69 5.45
CA LEU A 17 8.75 3.75 4.43
C LEU A 17 7.38 4.44 4.29
N LYS A 18 6.28 3.67 4.19
CA LYS A 18 4.91 4.22 4.16
C LYS A 18 4.62 5.07 5.39
N ASP A 19 5.05 4.62 6.56
CA ASP A 19 4.95 5.35 7.82
C ASP A 19 5.77 6.64 7.84
N ALA A 20 6.99 6.60 7.29
CA ALA A 20 7.85 7.76 7.16
C ALA A 20 7.22 8.82 6.22
N TYR A 21 6.56 8.39 5.14
CA TYR A 21 5.79 9.28 4.26
C TYR A 21 4.56 9.87 4.97
N LYS A 22 3.75 9.05 5.64
CA LYS A 22 2.57 9.50 6.41
C LYS A 22 2.93 10.51 7.50
N LYS A 23 4.04 10.27 8.20
CA LYS A 23 4.56 11.16 9.26
C LYS A 23 5.35 12.35 8.69
N GLY A 24 5.52 12.42 7.36
CA GLY A 24 6.33 13.39 6.62
C GLY A 24 7.73 13.58 7.17
N LYS A 25 8.36 12.45 7.53
CA LYS A 25 9.78 12.39 7.92
C LYS A 25 10.71 12.34 6.70
N VAL A 26 10.17 12.01 5.52
CA VAL A 26 10.90 12.03 4.25
C VAL A 26 10.83 13.43 3.68
N THR A 27 11.99 14.06 3.51
CA THR A 27 12.11 15.42 2.96
C THR A 27 12.30 15.39 1.45
N ARG A 28 11.98 16.48 0.75
CA ARG A 28 12.16 16.62 -0.71
C ARG A 28 13.09 17.80 -1.00
N SER A 29 13.73 17.79 -2.17
CA SER A 29 14.50 18.95 -2.64
C SER A 29 13.53 19.93 -3.28
N GLN A 30 13.24 21.02 -2.56
CA GLN A 30 12.38 22.09 -3.06
C GLN A 30 13.06 22.86 -4.20
N ASP A 31 14.37 23.04 -4.11
CA ASP A 31 15.17 23.73 -5.13
C ASP A 31 15.08 23.03 -6.49
N PHE A 32 15.14 21.70 -6.52
CA PHE A 32 15.03 20.96 -7.78
C PHE A 32 13.67 21.14 -8.45
N THR A 33 12.58 21.13 -7.67
CA THR A 33 11.24 21.41 -8.19
C THR A 33 11.12 22.85 -8.69
N ALA A 34 11.68 23.81 -7.96
CA ALA A 34 11.65 25.22 -8.34
C ALA A 34 12.43 25.49 -9.64
N TRP A 35 13.67 24.98 -9.75
CA TRP A 35 14.51 25.19 -10.93
C TRP A 35 13.95 24.52 -12.19
N LEU A 36 13.35 23.33 -12.08
CA LEU A 36 12.67 22.72 -13.22
C LEU A 36 11.39 23.45 -13.61
N GLY A 37 10.67 24.03 -12.65
CA GLY A 37 9.53 24.91 -12.93
C GLY A 37 9.95 26.19 -13.67
N ILE A 38 11.03 26.83 -13.22
CA ILE A 38 11.63 28.00 -13.90
C ILE A 38 12.13 27.61 -15.30
N GLY A 39 12.76 26.44 -15.43
CA GLY A 39 13.19 25.89 -16.72
C GLY A 39 12.03 25.71 -17.70
N ALA A 40 10.92 25.12 -17.25
CA ALA A 40 9.71 24.96 -18.07
C ALA A 40 9.12 26.31 -18.48
N ALA A 41 9.04 27.28 -17.56
CA ALA A 41 8.59 28.64 -17.87
C ALA A 41 9.50 29.30 -18.92
N SER A 42 10.81 29.17 -18.77
CA SER A 42 11.79 29.73 -19.70
C SER A 42 11.74 29.10 -21.09
N LEU A 43 11.43 27.80 -21.19
CA LEU A 43 11.25 27.13 -22.48
C LEU A 43 10.01 27.63 -23.22
N MET A 44 8.95 27.95 -22.47
CA MET A 44 7.70 28.50 -23.02
C MET A 44 7.81 29.99 -23.38
N MET A 45 8.79 30.70 -22.79
CA MET A 45 8.90 32.16 -22.89
C MET A 45 8.98 32.67 -24.34
N PRO A 46 9.80 32.12 -25.25
CA PRO A 46 9.87 32.61 -26.63
C PRO A 46 8.52 32.53 -27.35
N GLY A 47 7.80 31.42 -27.19
CA GLY A 47 6.47 31.23 -27.77
C GLY A 47 5.41 32.12 -27.14
N ALA A 48 5.49 32.36 -25.83
CA ALA A 48 4.59 33.28 -25.13
C ALA A 48 4.83 34.74 -25.56
N VAL A 49 6.09 35.14 -25.75
CA VAL A 49 6.47 36.45 -26.27
C VAL A 49 6.01 36.62 -27.72
N SER A 50 6.20 35.62 -28.58
CA SER A 50 5.75 35.69 -29.97
C SER A 50 4.22 35.77 -30.06
N ALA A 51 3.50 34.91 -29.34
CA ALA A 51 2.03 34.95 -29.29
C ALA A 51 1.51 36.27 -28.71
N GLY A 52 2.20 36.83 -27.72
CA GLY A 52 1.88 38.15 -27.16
C GLY A 52 2.13 39.28 -28.16
N ALA A 53 3.22 39.21 -28.92
CA ALA A 53 3.52 40.17 -29.99
C ALA A 53 2.47 40.11 -31.10
N ASP A 54 2.07 38.91 -31.53
CA ASP A 54 1.01 38.70 -32.53
C ASP A 54 -0.34 39.24 -32.04
N ALA A 55 -0.72 38.93 -30.81
CA ALA A 55 -1.96 39.43 -30.20
C ALA A 55 -1.94 40.97 -30.03
N GLY A 56 -0.79 41.53 -29.64
CA GLY A 56 -0.59 42.98 -29.56
C GLY A 56 -0.71 43.63 -30.93
N GLY A 57 -0.06 43.07 -31.95
CA GLY A 57 -0.14 43.51 -33.33
C GLY A 57 -1.57 43.49 -33.87
N ALA A 58 -2.31 42.39 -33.64
CA ALA A 58 -3.71 42.27 -34.01
C ALA A 58 -4.59 43.33 -33.30
N THR A 59 -4.30 43.62 -32.03
CA THR A 59 -4.99 44.67 -31.27
C THR A 59 -4.73 46.05 -31.88
N PHE A 60 -3.47 46.37 -32.22
CA PHE A 60 -3.11 47.64 -32.87
C PHE A 60 -3.81 47.82 -34.22
N VAL A 61 -3.87 46.77 -35.05
CA VAL A 61 -4.61 46.79 -36.32
C VAL A 61 -6.11 46.96 -36.06
N GLY A 62 -6.66 46.27 -35.06
CA GLY A 62 -8.05 46.39 -34.64
C GLY A 62 -8.44 47.82 -34.23
N ILE A 63 -7.57 48.51 -33.49
CA ILE A 63 -7.77 49.93 -33.10
C ILE A 63 -7.93 50.82 -34.34
N ALA A 64 -7.16 50.60 -35.41
CA ALA A 64 -7.33 51.35 -36.66
C ALA A 64 -8.70 51.12 -37.30
N GLY A 65 -9.28 49.92 -37.14
CA GLY A 65 -10.66 49.61 -37.53
C GLY A 65 -11.69 50.37 -36.70
N VAL A 66 -11.49 50.45 -35.38
CA VAL A 66 -12.36 51.23 -34.46
C VAL A 66 -12.30 52.73 -34.79
N ILE A 67 -11.12 53.27 -35.11
CA ILE A 67 -10.97 54.68 -35.51
C ILE A 67 -11.78 54.98 -36.77
N LYS A 68 -11.79 54.06 -37.75
CA LYS A 68 -12.57 54.22 -38.99
C LYS A 68 -14.08 54.12 -38.78
N ASN A 69 -14.52 53.33 -37.79
CA ASN A 69 -15.93 53.18 -37.47
C ASN A 69 -16.14 53.05 -35.94
N PRO A 70 -16.24 54.19 -35.22
CA PRO A 70 -16.16 54.24 -33.77
C PRO A 70 -17.49 53.84 -33.10
N THR A 71 -17.83 52.56 -33.19
CA THR A 71 -18.97 51.97 -32.49
C THR A 71 -18.53 51.24 -31.22
N ILE A 72 -19.43 51.16 -30.24
CA ILE A 72 -19.21 50.43 -28.99
C ILE A 72 -18.93 48.94 -29.28
N ASP A 73 -19.64 48.36 -30.24
CA ASP A 73 -19.47 46.94 -30.60
C ASP A 73 -18.08 46.64 -31.16
N ASN A 74 -17.55 47.52 -32.02
CA ASN A 74 -16.19 47.36 -32.56
C ASN A 74 -15.12 47.52 -31.46
N ALA A 75 -15.30 48.49 -30.56
CA ALA A 75 -14.39 48.69 -29.43
C ALA A 75 -14.42 47.48 -28.48
N ASN A 76 -15.60 46.94 -28.17
CA ASN A 76 -15.77 45.75 -27.34
C ASN A 76 -15.18 44.50 -27.99
N ALA A 77 -15.28 44.35 -29.31
CA ALA A 77 -14.70 43.21 -30.03
C ALA A 77 -13.17 43.21 -29.93
N VAL A 78 -12.52 44.36 -30.15
CA VAL A 78 -11.05 44.50 -30.02
C VAL A 78 -10.61 44.30 -28.56
N PHE A 79 -11.36 44.85 -27.60
CA PHE A 79 -11.09 44.64 -26.18
C PHE A 79 -11.21 43.15 -25.79
N ALA A 80 -12.27 42.47 -26.21
CA ALA A 80 -12.49 41.05 -25.95
C ALA A 80 -11.40 40.18 -26.58
N GLN A 81 -10.92 40.52 -27.77
CA GLN A 81 -9.80 39.84 -28.41
C GLN A 81 -8.49 40.04 -27.62
N ALA A 82 -8.18 41.27 -27.23
CA ALA A 82 -6.96 41.59 -26.47
C ALA A 82 -6.94 40.90 -25.10
N VAL A 83 -8.06 40.97 -24.36
CA VAL A 83 -8.19 40.32 -23.05
C VAL A 83 -8.27 38.80 -23.19
N GLY A 84 -8.95 38.29 -24.23
CA GLY A 84 -9.11 36.87 -24.50
C GLY A 84 -7.82 36.14 -24.84
N ALA A 85 -6.82 36.84 -25.40
CA ALA A 85 -5.50 36.27 -25.67
C ALA A 85 -4.69 35.98 -24.39
N VAL A 86 -4.89 36.75 -23.32
CA VAL A 86 -4.10 36.65 -22.09
C VAL A 86 -4.25 35.29 -21.38
N PRO A 87 -5.46 34.76 -21.15
CA PRO A 87 -5.64 33.43 -20.57
C PRO A 87 -5.03 32.30 -21.40
N ALA A 88 -5.05 32.39 -22.72
CA ALA A 88 -4.46 31.36 -23.58
C ALA A 88 -2.93 31.33 -23.43
N ILE A 89 -2.28 32.49 -23.49
CA ILE A 89 -0.83 32.61 -23.39
C ILE A 89 -0.34 32.25 -21.98
N LEU A 90 -0.91 32.90 -20.95
CA LEU A 90 -0.50 32.67 -19.56
C LEU A 90 -0.97 31.29 -19.07
N GLY A 91 -2.14 30.83 -19.49
CA GLY A 91 -2.68 29.53 -19.11
C GLY A 91 -1.85 28.38 -19.65
N ALA A 92 -1.38 28.46 -20.89
CA ALA A 92 -0.47 27.45 -21.45
C ALA A 92 0.85 27.39 -20.66
N MET A 93 1.43 28.54 -20.32
CA MET A 93 2.66 28.61 -19.51
C MET A 93 2.44 28.10 -18.09
N MET A 94 1.35 28.49 -17.43
CA MET A 94 0.99 27.99 -16.10
C MET A 94 0.75 26.48 -16.11
N LEU A 95 0.08 25.96 -17.14
CA LEU A 95 -0.15 24.53 -17.30
C LEU A 95 1.18 23.78 -17.45
N ALA A 96 2.12 24.29 -18.26
CA ALA A 96 3.44 23.69 -18.39
C ALA A 96 4.21 23.65 -17.06
N ILE A 97 4.16 24.74 -16.27
CA ILE A 97 4.77 24.81 -14.93
C ILE A 97 4.08 23.83 -13.98
N CYS A 98 2.75 23.80 -13.93
CA CYS A 98 1.97 22.89 -13.09
C CYS A 98 2.28 21.42 -13.42
N VAL A 99 2.29 21.05 -14.70
CA VAL A 99 2.61 19.69 -15.14
C VAL A 99 4.04 19.33 -14.76
N THR A 100 5.00 20.21 -15.04
CA THR A 100 6.41 19.96 -14.72
C THR A 100 6.63 19.80 -13.22
N THR A 101 6.12 20.73 -12.41
CA THR A 101 6.26 20.68 -10.94
C THR A 101 5.57 19.47 -10.33
N LEU A 102 4.40 19.07 -10.85
CA LEU A 102 3.69 17.87 -10.44
C LEU A 102 4.49 16.60 -10.78
N LEU A 103 5.00 16.48 -12.02
CA LEU A 103 5.82 15.36 -12.45
C LEU A 103 7.09 15.23 -11.60
N VAL A 104 7.75 16.34 -11.29
CA VAL A 104 8.92 16.36 -10.40
C VAL A 104 8.54 15.95 -8.97
N ALA A 105 7.42 16.45 -8.45
CA ALA A 105 6.94 16.07 -7.12
C ALA A 105 6.62 14.57 -7.03
N ILE A 106 6.07 13.98 -8.10
CA ILE A 106 5.82 12.55 -8.23
C ILE A 106 7.15 11.78 -8.29
N ALA A 107 8.10 12.23 -9.13
CA ALA A 107 9.40 11.59 -9.29
C ALA A 107 10.24 11.59 -8.00
N GLN A 108 10.15 12.64 -7.18
CA GLN A 108 10.88 12.74 -5.91
C GLN A 108 10.29 11.90 -4.76
N GLY A 109 9.15 11.23 -4.96
CA GLY A 109 8.57 10.34 -3.94
C GLY A 109 7.05 10.45 -3.78
N GLY A 110 6.32 10.56 -4.90
CA GLY A 110 4.86 10.46 -5.01
C GLY A 110 4.08 11.68 -4.49
N VAL A 111 2.77 11.74 -4.70
CA VAL A 111 1.89 12.70 -4.01
C VAL A 111 1.20 11.95 -2.90
N HIS A 112 1.53 12.27 -1.64
CA HIS A 112 0.97 11.62 -0.48
C HIS A 112 0.08 12.61 0.26
N PRO A 113 -1.26 12.46 0.22
CA PRO A 113 -2.15 13.29 1.00
C PRO A 113 -1.84 13.08 2.49
N ARG A 114 -1.40 14.15 3.15
CA ARG A 114 -1.15 14.15 4.59
C ARG A 114 -2.41 14.61 5.29
N GLY A 115 -2.95 13.80 6.19
CA GLY A 115 -3.97 14.28 7.13
C GLY A 115 -3.35 15.39 7.97
N ILE A 116 -3.95 16.58 7.99
CA ILE A 116 -3.48 17.72 8.78
C ILE A 116 -3.75 17.36 10.25
N PRO A 117 -2.74 17.02 11.07
CA PRO A 117 -3.00 16.76 12.46
C PRO A 117 -3.19 18.13 13.12
N ALA A 118 -4.41 18.43 13.55
CA ALA A 118 -4.72 19.61 14.36
C ALA A 118 -4.04 19.46 15.74
N LYS A 119 -2.73 19.70 15.79
CA LYS A 119 -1.93 19.69 17.01
C LYS A 119 -1.55 21.13 17.34
N PHE A 120 -2.04 21.60 18.50
CA PHE A 120 -1.76 22.95 19.03
C PHE A 120 -0.27 23.23 19.27
N GLU A 121 0.58 22.19 19.35
CA GLU A 121 2.05 22.32 19.48
C GLU A 121 2.71 23.10 18.33
N GLN A 122 2.07 23.16 17.15
CA GLN A 122 2.59 23.87 15.98
C GLN A 122 2.50 25.40 16.12
N PHE A 123 1.70 25.91 17.06
CA PHE A 123 1.53 27.34 17.32
C PHE A 123 2.51 27.91 18.36
N ASN A 124 3.41 27.09 18.91
CA ASN A 124 4.38 27.57 19.88
C ASN A 124 5.49 28.41 19.19
N VAL A 125 5.36 29.73 19.28
CA VAL A 125 6.28 30.73 18.70
C VAL A 125 7.72 30.53 19.17
N TRP A 126 7.93 30.13 20.43
CA TRP A 126 9.27 29.91 20.99
C TRP A 126 10.01 28.76 20.32
N ASN A 127 9.31 27.65 20.05
CA ASN A 127 9.87 26.52 19.31
C ASN A 127 10.18 26.90 17.85
N GLY A 128 9.39 27.79 17.25
CA GLY A 128 9.67 28.37 15.93
C GLY A 128 10.98 29.15 15.91
N ILE A 129 11.18 30.05 16.87
CA ILE A 129 12.42 30.86 17.00
C ILE A 129 13.63 29.95 17.22
N LYS A 130 13.55 28.97 18.13
CA LYS A 130 14.64 28.01 18.37
C LYS A 130 14.99 27.19 17.13
N ARG A 131 14.00 26.89 16.28
CA ARG A 131 14.24 26.20 14.99
C ARG A 131 14.97 27.11 14.01
N ILE A 132 14.61 28.39 13.93
CA ILE A 132 15.28 29.38 13.07
C ILE A 132 16.75 29.56 13.49
N PHE A 133 17.03 29.65 14.79
CA PHE A 133 18.39 29.78 15.34
C PHE A 133 19.08 28.43 15.63
N SER A 134 18.74 27.38 14.88
CA SER A 134 19.40 26.07 15.04
C SER A 134 20.63 25.94 14.15
N VAL A 135 21.59 25.09 14.55
CA VAL A 135 22.76 24.72 13.73
C VAL A 135 22.34 24.22 12.34
N GLN A 136 21.20 23.54 12.26
CA GLN A 136 20.65 23.06 11.00
C GLN A 136 20.22 24.22 10.09
N SER A 137 19.58 25.26 10.64
CA SER A 137 19.20 26.45 9.87
C SER A 137 20.40 27.24 9.40
N LEU A 138 21.45 27.35 10.22
CA LEU A 138 22.72 27.99 9.82
C LEU A 138 23.35 27.25 8.64
N TRP A 139 23.34 25.91 8.66
CA TRP A 139 23.84 25.07 7.58
C TRP A 139 23.03 25.21 6.29
N GLU A 140 21.70 25.23 6.39
CA GLU A 140 20.83 25.49 5.22
C GLU A 140 21.06 26.91 4.66
N GLY A 141 21.25 27.91 5.53
CA GLY A 141 21.61 29.28 5.15
C GLY A 141 22.94 29.36 4.41
N ALA A 142 23.98 28.70 4.91
CA ALA A 142 25.29 28.64 4.26
C ALA A 142 25.21 28.00 2.85
N LYS A 143 24.44 26.91 2.71
CA LYS A 143 24.19 26.30 1.39
C LYS A 143 23.45 27.25 0.44
N SER A 144 22.45 27.98 0.94
CA SER A 144 21.71 28.96 0.15
C SER A 144 22.61 30.11 -0.33
N LEU A 145 23.48 30.60 0.55
CA LEU A 145 24.45 31.64 0.21
C LEU A 145 25.43 31.15 -0.87
N LEU A 146 25.94 29.93 -0.74
CA LEU A 146 26.83 29.34 -1.74
C LEU A 146 26.14 29.19 -3.11
N LYS A 147 24.89 28.72 -3.13
CA LYS A 147 24.10 28.60 -4.36
C LYS A 147 23.87 29.96 -5.01
N THR A 148 23.49 30.96 -4.20
CA THR A 148 23.29 32.35 -4.65
C THR A 148 24.59 32.94 -5.22
N ALA A 149 25.72 32.74 -4.55
CA ALA A 149 27.02 33.21 -5.02
C ALA A 149 27.42 32.54 -6.35
N ALA A 150 27.18 31.24 -6.50
CA ALA A 150 27.46 30.51 -7.74
C ALA A 150 26.61 31.03 -8.92
N ILE A 151 25.31 31.24 -8.71
CA ILE A 151 24.41 31.81 -9.73
C ILE A 151 24.80 33.25 -10.04
N GLY A 152 25.04 34.07 -9.01
CA GLY A 152 25.45 35.46 -9.16
C GLY A 152 26.78 35.59 -9.93
N GLY A 153 27.76 34.73 -9.64
CA GLY A 153 29.01 34.67 -10.37
C GLY A 153 28.82 34.26 -11.83
N ALA A 154 28.00 33.24 -12.10
CA ALA A 154 27.71 32.81 -13.48
C ALA A 154 27.00 33.92 -14.28
N LEU A 155 26.02 34.59 -13.67
CA LEU A 155 25.34 35.73 -14.29
C LEU A 155 26.29 36.91 -14.51
N TYR A 156 27.19 37.20 -13.58
CA TYR A 156 28.21 38.23 -13.74
C TYR A 156 29.12 37.96 -14.95
N LEU A 157 29.51 36.71 -15.20
CA LEU A 157 30.30 36.34 -16.39
C LEU A 157 29.53 36.60 -17.69
N VAL A 158 28.24 36.29 -17.74
CA VAL A 158 27.42 36.57 -18.92
C VAL A 158 27.24 38.07 -19.13
N ILE A 159 26.93 38.82 -18.06
CA ILE A 159 26.75 40.28 -18.13
C ILE A 159 28.05 40.96 -18.56
N SER A 160 29.19 40.60 -17.97
CA SER A 160 30.49 41.17 -18.35
C SER A 160 30.87 40.90 -19.80
N GLY A 161 30.44 39.78 -20.38
CA GLY A 161 30.57 39.51 -21.82
C GLY A 161 29.64 40.35 -22.70
N LEU A 162 28.46 40.73 -22.21
CA LEU A 162 27.49 41.56 -22.92
C LEU A 162 27.82 43.06 -22.87
N VAL A 163 28.48 43.52 -21.80
CA VAL A 163 28.82 44.95 -21.61
C VAL A 163 29.56 45.55 -22.80
N PRO A 164 30.67 44.95 -23.32
CA PRO A 164 31.39 45.51 -24.48
C PRO A 164 30.51 45.67 -25.73
N VAL A 165 29.64 44.68 -25.98
CA VAL A 165 28.71 44.67 -27.12
C VAL A 165 27.68 45.79 -26.97
N LEU A 166 27.16 45.99 -25.76
CA LEU A 166 26.20 47.05 -25.46
C LEU A 166 26.84 48.44 -25.42
N THR A 167 28.11 48.58 -25.05
CA THR A 167 28.79 49.89 -25.07
C THR A 167 29.21 50.33 -26.48
N ALA A 168 29.32 49.40 -27.43
CA ALA A 168 29.56 49.69 -28.85
C ALA A 168 28.29 50.15 -29.62
N SER A 169 27.14 50.22 -28.93
CA SER A 169 25.79 50.41 -29.50
C SER A 169 25.55 51.74 -30.23
N GLY A 170 26.40 52.76 -30.05
CA GLY A 170 26.34 54.00 -30.82
C GLY A 170 26.47 53.82 -32.34
N ALA A 171 26.90 52.65 -32.81
CA ALA A 171 27.08 52.31 -34.22
C ALA A 171 26.01 51.36 -34.81
N HIS A 172 24.96 50.99 -34.06
CA HIS A 172 24.01 49.94 -34.47
C HIS A 172 22.56 50.44 -34.58
N ALA A 173 21.83 49.92 -35.58
CA ALA A 173 20.39 50.18 -35.73
C ALA A 173 19.60 49.62 -34.53
N ILE A 174 18.51 50.30 -34.16
CA ILE A 174 17.65 49.95 -33.00
C ILE A 174 17.20 48.49 -33.03
N ALA A 175 16.83 47.96 -34.19
CA ALA A 175 16.44 46.56 -34.36
C ALA A 175 17.54 45.57 -33.94
N ARG A 176 18.81 45.87 -34.26
CA ARG A 176 19.95 45.02 -33.89
C ARG A 176 20.23 45.08 -32.38
N LEU A 177 19.99 46.22 -31.74
CA LEU A 177 20.12 46.35 -30.28
C LEU A 177 19.05 45.51 -29.55
N LEU A 178 17.83 45.46 -30.08
CA LEU A 178 16.76 44.61 -29.54
C LEU A 178 17.10 43.12 -29.67
N ASP A 179 17.66 42.69 -30.81
CA ASP A 179 18.10 41.30 -31.01
C ASP A 179 19.22 40.92 -30.04
N ILE A 180 20.22 41.79 -29.86
CA ILE A 180 21.33 41.58 -28.93
C ILE A 180 20.81 41.51 -27.49
N ALA A 181 19.89 42.40 -27.11
CA ALA A 181 19.28 42.39 -25.79
C ALA A 181 18.46 41.10 -25.55
N ALA A 182 17.66 40.67 -26.52
CA ALA A 182 16.89 39.43 -26.45
C ALA A 182 17.79 38.20 -26.31
N GLY A 183 18.87 38.12 -27.10
CA GLY A 183 19.89 37.08 -27.01
C GLY A 183 20.64 37.08 -25.67
N GLY A 184 20.95 38.27 -25.14
CA GLY A 184 21.57 38.44 -23.83
C GLY A 184 20.67 37.97 -22.69
N ILE A 185 19.38 38.34 -22.71
CA ILE A 185 18.37 37.88 -21.74
C ILE A 185 18.21 36.35 -21.81
N SER A 186 18.14 35.80 -23.03
CA SER A 186 18.11 34.35 -23.24
C SER A 186 19.33 33.66 -22.63
N SER A 187 20.53 34.17 -22.90
CA SER A 187 21.78 33.62 -22.36
C SER A 187 21.82 33.67 -20.83
N LEU A 188 21.36 34.77 -20.22
CA LEU A 188 21.26 34.92 -18.76
C LEU A 188 20.29 33.90 -18.17
N LEU A 189 19.10 33.75 -18.76
CA LEU A 189 18.10 32.79 -18.31
C LEU A 189 18.60 31.35 -18.40
N VAL A 190 19.14 30.96 -19.56
CA VAL A 190 19.68 29.60 -19.78
C VAL A 190 20.81 29.32 -18.81
N THR A 191 21.73 30.26 -18.62
CA THR A 191 22.86 30.10 -17.68
C THR A 191 22.37 29.94 -16.24
N ALA A 192 21.43 30.78 -15.79
CA ALA A 192 20.85 30.66 -14.46
C ALA A 192 20.16 29.30 -14.26
N ILE A 193 19.40 28.83 -15.24
CA ILE A 193 18.68 27.55 -15.18
C ILE A 193 19.67 26.40 -15.14
N VAL A 194 20.68 26.38 -16.01
CA VAL A 194 21.67 25.30 -16.05
C VAL A 194 22.43 25.22 -14.73
N VAL A 195 22.96 26.34 -14.24
CA VAL A 195 23.67 26.38 -12.95
C VAL A 195 22.75 26.01 -11.80
N GLY A 196 21.53 26.55 -11.78
CA GLY A 196 20.52 26.26 -10.77
C GLY A 196 20.11 24.78 -10.72
N VAL A 197 19.86 24.17 -11.88
CA VAL A 197 19.54 22.73 -12.00
C VAL A 197 20.72 21.88 -11.55
N LEU A 198 21.96 22.20 -11.94
CA LEU A 198 23.15 21.46 -11.49
C LEU A 198 23.29 21.49 -9.96
N LEU A 199 23.13 22.66 -9.34
CA LEU A 199 23.16 22.81 -7.88
C LEU A 199 22.01 22.07 -7.22
N ALA A 200 20.83 22.07 -7.83
CA ALA A 200 19.66 21.37 -7.32
C ALA A 200 19.79 19.84 -7.43
N ILE A 201 20.42 19.32 -8.48
CA ILE A 201 20.75 17.89 -8.59
C ILE A 201 21.68 17.48 -7.44
N ALA A 202 22.71 18.29 -7.15
CA ALA A 202 23.58 18.05 -5.99
C ALA A 202 22.79 18.04 -4.66
N ASP A 203 21.83 18.95 -4.51
CA ASP A 203 20.93 19.01 -3.36
C ASP A 203 20.05 17.74 -3.24
N VAL A 204 19.53 17.22 -4.35
CA VAL A 204 18.76 15.96 -4.40
C VAL A 204 19.60 14.80 -3.86
N PHE A 205 20.88 14.68 -4.24
CA PHE A 205 21.76 13.63 -3.71
C PHE A 205 21.95 13.75 -2.19
N VAL A 206 22.13 14.97 -1.67
CA VAL A 206 22.25 15.22 -0.24
C VAL A 206 20.95 14.85 0.49
N VAL A 207 19.80 15.27 -0.03
CA VAL A 207 18.48 14.94 0.53
C VAL A 207 18.23 13.42 0.51
N MET A 208 18.57 12.74 -0.58
CA MET A 208 18.43 11.29 -0.71
C MET A 208 19.30 10.55 0.32
N LYS A 209 20.56 10.97 0.48
CA LYS A 209 21.47 10.39 1.49
C LYS A 209 20.96 10.63 2.91
N ARG A 210 20.46 11.83 3.21
CA ARG A 210 19.84 12.19 4.50
C ARG A 210 18.61 11.33 4.77
N ASN A 211 17.68 11.26 3.84
CA ASN A 211 16.46 10.45 3.96
C ASN A 211 16.80 8.98 4.19
N ARG A 212 17.73 8.40 3.41
CA ARG A 212 18.17 7.02 3.58
C ARG A 212 18.77 6.77 4.96
N LYS A 213 19.56 7.70 5.51
CA LYS A 213 20.12 7.58 6.86
C LYS A 213 19.03 7.63 7.93
N HIS A 214 18.04 8.51 7.79
CA HIS A 214 16.95 8.64 8.78
C HIS A 214 15.96 7.48 8.76
N THR A 215 15.76 6.81 7.61
CA THR A 215 14.82 5.69 7.50
C THR A 215 15.41 4.34 7.89
N ARG A 216 16.73 4.20 8.04
CA ARG A 216 17.38 2.94 8.46
C ARG A 216 16.77 2.37 9.74
N MET A 217 16.80 1.05 9.83
CA MET A 217 16.27 0.26 10.94
C MET A 217 17.40 -0.32 11.77
N THR A 218 17.12 -0.54 13.05
CA THR A 218 17.96 -1.45 13.85
C THR A 218 17.58 -2.89 13.51
N LYS A 219 18.48 -3.85 13.78
CA LYS A 219 18.17 -5.28 13.59
C LYS A 219 16.93 -5.72 14.37
N LYS A 220 16.75 -5.18 15.57
CA LYS A 220 15.60 -5.44 16.42
C LYS A 220 14.31 -4.87 15.84
N GLU A 221 14.33 -3.60 15.41
CA GLU A 221 13.19 -2.97 14.72
C GLU A 221 12.75 -3.80 13.49
N ALA A 222 13.71 -4.25 12.67
CA ALA A 222 13.43 -5.05 11.48
C ALA A 222 12.78 -6.40 11.85
N LYS A 223 13.34 -7.10 12.84
CA LYS A 223 12.80 -8.37 13.34
C LYS A 223 11.40 -8.21 13.92
N ASP A 224 11.16 -7.15 14.68
CA ASP A 224 9.86 -6.87 15.29
C ASP A 224 8.81 -6.50 14.23
N GLU A 225 9.19 -5.79 13.17
CA GLU A 225 8.29 -5.47 12.06
C GLU A 225 7.93 -6.71 11.24
N HIS A 226 8.88 -7.60 10.96
CA HIS A 226 8.61 -8.91 10.37
C HIS A 226 7.65 -9.73 11.25
N LYS A 227 7.89 -9.75 12.57
CA LYS A 227 7.02 -10.45 13.53
C LYS A 227 5.60 -9.87 13.56
N LYS A 228 5.44 -8.55 13.42
CA LYS A 228 4.11 -7.90 13.36
C LYS A 228 3.37 -8.21 12.05
N MET A 229 4.08 -8.29 10.93
CA MET A 229 3.50 -8.55 9.62
C MET A 229 3.10 -10.01 9.42
N GLU A 230 3.96 -10.95 9.81
CA GLU A 230 3.73 -12.40 9.61
C GLU A 230 3.07 -13.08 10.82
N GLY A 231 3.08 -12.41 11.98
CA GLY A 231 2.69 -12.98 13.26
C GLY A 231 3.79 -13.84 13.88
N ASP A 232 3.70 -14.09 15.19
CA ASP A 232 4.65 -14.99 15.86
C ASP A 232 4.40 -16.45 15.45
N PRO A 233 5.40 -17.17 14.90
CA PRO A 233 5.28 -18.58 14.55
C PRO A 233 4.78 -19.45 15.70
N HIS A 234 5.19 -19.16 16.95
CA HIS A 234 4.73 -19.90 18.12
C HIS A 234 3.25 -19.68 18.39
N VAL A 235 2.77 -18.45 18.23
CA VAL A 235 1.34 -18.12 18.40
C VAL A 235 0.50 -18.76 17.29
N LYS A 236 1.00 -18.77 16.05
CA LYS A 236 0.35 -19.48 14.93
C LYS A 236 0.25 -20.98 15.20
N GLY A 237 1.33 -21.59 15.71
CA GLY A 237 1.36 -23.00 16.11
C GLY A 237 0.37 -23.31 17.23
N GLN A 238 0.36 -22.51 18.30
CA GLN A 238 -0.57 -22.68 19.43
C GLN A 238 -2.03 -22.54 19.01
N ARG A 239 -2.36 -21.57 18.15
CA ARG A 239 -3.71 -21.42 17.60
C ARG A 239 -4.14 -22.68 16.84
N ARG A 240 -3.27 -23.23 15.99
CA ARG A 240 -3.56 -24.46 15.24
C ARG A 240 -3.74 -25.67 16.14
N ALA A 241 -2.89 -25.83 17.16
CA ALA A 241 -3.01 -26.91 18.14
C ALA A 241 -4.35 -26.85 18.89
N ARG A 242 -4.72 -25.66 19.39
CA ARG A 242 -6.00 -25.45 20.09
C ARG A 242 -7.21 -25.68 19.19
N GLN A 243 -7.13 -25.31 17.91
CA GLN A 243 -8.18 -25.60 16.93
C GLN A 243 -8.38 -27.11 16.73
N MET A 244 -7.29 -27.88 16.61
CA MET A 244 -7.35 -29.34 16.48
C MET A 244 -7.92 -30.00 17.74
N GLU A 245 -7.53 -29.51 18.92
CA GLU A 245 -8.08 -30.00 20.20
C GLU A 245 -9.58 -29.74 20.33
N MET A 246 -10.04 -28.53 20.01
CA MET A 246 -11.47 -28.20 20.02
C MET A 246 -12.26 -29.06 19.03
N SER A 247 -11.71 -29.29 17.82
CA SER A 247 -12.34 -30.18 16.83
C SER A 247 -12.46 -31.61 17.35
N ARG A 248 -11.39 -32.15 17.97
CA ARG A 248 -11.40 -33.48 18.57
C ARG A 248 -12.41 -33.58 19.71
N ASN A 249 -12.48 -32.57 20.58
CA ASN A 249 -13.45 -32.55 21.68
C ASN A 249 -14.90 -32.52 21.17
N ARG A 250 -15.18 -31.73 20.13
CA ARG A 250 -16.50 -31.71 19.46
C ARG A 250 -16.87 -33.09 18.89
N MET A 251 -15.94 -33.71 18.18
CA MET A 251 -16.12 -35.07 17.65
C MET A 251 -16.42 -36.09 18.75
N ILE A 252 -15.68 -36.06 19.87
CA ILE A 252 -15.94 -36.96 21.01
C ILE A 252 -17.31 -36.68 21.63
N SER A 253 -17.71 -35.41 21.78
CA SER A 253 -19.04 -35.07 22.32
C SER A 253 -20.18 -35.58 21.43
N SER A 254 -20.02 -35.57 20.10
CA SER A 254 -21.03 -36.08 19.16
C SER A 254 -21.27 -37.59 19.26
N VAL A 255 -20.44 -38.34 19.98
CA VAL A 255 -20.67 -39.76 20.27
C VAL A 255 -21.93 -39.95 21.10
N ALA A 256 -22.29 -39.01 21.97
CA ALA A 256 -23.49 -39.12 22.81
C ALA A 256 -24.79 -39.17 21.99
N ASP A 257 -24.79 -38.55 20.81
CA ASP A 257 -25.94 -38.50 19.89
C ASP A 257 -25.91 -39.64 18.85
N ALA A 258 -24.96 -40.57 18.95
CA ALA A 258 -24.82 -41.67 18.01
C ALA A 258 -25.82 -42.80 18.31
N ASP A 259 -26.24 -43.50 17.27
CA ASP A 259 -27.16 -44.63 17.42
C ASP A 259 -26.44 -45.93 17.76
N VAL A 260 -25.23 -46.09 17.22
CA VAL A 260 -24.36 -47.24 17.44
C VAL A 260 -22.90 -46.87 17.27
N VAL A 261 -22.02 -47.52 18.03
CA VAL A 261 -20.57 -47.44 17.85
C VAL A 261 -20.01 -48.80 17.43
N MET A 262 -19.44 -48.85 16.23
CA MET A 262 -18.73 -50.01 15.69
C MET A 262 -17.31 -50.06 16.27
N VAL A 263 -16.91 -51.21 16.81
CA VAL A 263 -15.60 -51.37 17.46
C VAL A 263 -14.78 -52.52 16.89
N ASN A 264 -13.52 -52.23 16.60
CA ASN A 264 -12.43 -53.19 16.57
C ASN A 264 -11.70 -53.06 17.93
N PRO A 265 -11.85 -54.04 18.84
CA PRO A 265 -11.75 -53.87 20.30
C PRO A 265 -10.68 -52.91 20.82
N THR A 266 -9.46 -52.98 20.32
CA THR A 266 -8.33 -52.18 20.80
C THR A 266 -7.87 -51.10 19.81
N HIS A 267 -8.33 -51.14 18.56
CA HIS A 267 -7.69 -50.40 17.47
C HIS A 267 -8.55 -49.31 16.84
N ILE A 268 -9.86 -49.52 16.68
CA ILE A 268 -10.73 -48.62 15.90
C ILE A 268 -12.10 -48.50 16.56
N ALA A 269 -12.65 -47.29 16.58
CA ALA A 269 -14.04 -47.04 16.90
C ALA A 269 -14.65 -46.07 15.88
N VAL A 270 -15.86 -46.37 15.41
CA VAL A 270 -16.63 -45.52 14.48
C VAL A 270 -18.07 -45.40 14.98
N ALA A 271 -18.49 -44.19 15.31
CA ALA A 271 -19.85 -43.88 15.74
C ALA A 271 -20.70 -43.47 14.55
N LEU A 272 -21.87 -44.10 14.43
CA LEU A 272 -22.84 -43.87 13.36
C LEU A 272 -24.11 -43.27 13.94
N LYS A 273 -24.67 -42.29 13.23
CA LYS A 273 -25.98 -41.71 13.51
C LYS A 273 -26.88 -41.90 12.31
N TYR A 274 -28.10 -42.35 12.55
CA TYR A 274 -29.13 -42.53 11.55
C TYR A 274 -30.38 -41.75 11.96
N GLU A 275 -30.83 -40.86 11.07
CA GLU A 275 -32.05 -40.08 11.28
C GLU A 275 -33.12 -40.56 10.29
N ALA A 276 -34.27 -41.01 10.81
CA ALA A 276 -35.37 -41.48 9.98
C ALA A 276 -35.85 -40.38 9.02
N GLY A 277 -35.98 -40.71 7.73
CA GLY A 277 -36.34 -39.76 6.67
C GLY A 277 -35.15 -39.05 6.01
N LYS A 278 -33.90 -39.30 6.44
CA LYS A 278 -32.68 -38.93 5.72
C LYS A 278 -32.07 -40.14 5.01
N SER A 279 -31.21 -39.90 4.02
CA SER A 279 -30.69 -40.92 3.08
C SER A 279 -29.95 -42.06 3.78
N ALA A 280 -28.68 -41.85 4.18
CA ALA A 280 -27.82 -42.88 4.73
C ALA A 280 -27.26 -42.48 6.11
N PRO A 281 -26.93 -43.47 6.98
CA PRO A 281 -26.25 -43.21 8.23
C PRO A 281 -24.95 -42.41 8.04
N ARG A 282 -24.68 -41.49 8.95
CA ARG A 282 -23.50 -40.62 8.91
C ARG A 282 -22.51 -40.99 10.00
N VAL A 283 -21.22 -40.84 9.70
CA VAL A 283 -20.15 -41.01 10.69
C VAL A 283 -20.03 -39.76 11.54
N VAL A 284 -20.44 -39.83 12.81
CA VAL A 284 -20.40 -38.68 13.74
C VAL A 284 -19.13 -38.63 14.58
N ALA A 285 -18.43 -39.76 14.72
CA ALA A 285 -17.09 -39.83 15.29
C ALA A 285 -16.32 -41.01 14.71
N LYS A 286 -15.01 -40.86 14.48
CA LYS A 286 -14.12 -41.97 14.12
C LYS A 286 -12.74 -41.75 14.72
N GLY A 287 -12.05 -42.82 15.06
CA GLY A 287 -10.67 -42.72 15.52
C GLY A 287 -9.99 -44.06 15.68
N SER A 288 -8.67 -43.99 15.84
CA SER A 288 -7.80 -45.12 16.14
C SER A 288 -7.04 -44.90 17.45
N GLY A 289 -6.53 -46.00 18.03
CA GLY A 289 -5.74 -45.98 19.27
C GLY A 289 -6.45 -45.25 20.42
N PHE A 290 -5.77 -44.25 21.01
CA PHE A 290 -6.32 -43.46 22.12
C PHE A 290 -7.62 -42.73 21.78
N THR A 291 -7.81 -42.28 20.53
CA THR A 291 -9.10 -41.66 20.13
C THR A 291 -10.21 -42.70 20.13
N ALA A 292 -9.93 -43.93 19.67
CA ALA A 292 -10.90 -45.01 19.67
C ALA A 292 -11.31 -45.37 21.11
N GLU A 293 -10.35 -45.41 22.03
CA GLU A 293 -10.59 -45.59 23.47
C GLU A 293 -11.54 -44.54 24.02
N ARG A 294 -11.25 -43.26 23.79
CA ARG A 294 -12.14 -42.17 24.24
C ARG A 294 -13.55 -42.22 23.62
N ILE A 295 -13.68 -42.68 22.38
CA ILE A 295 -14.99 -42.89 21.74
C ILE A 295 -15.75 -44.01 22.45
N ARG A 296 -15.10 -45.13 22.78
CA ARG A 296 -15.73 -46.23 23.53
C ARG A 296 -16.15 -45.81 24.92
N ASP A 297 -15.29 -45.09 25.64
CA ASP A 297 -15.59 -44.59 26.98
C ASP A 297 -16.79 -43.65 26.94
N LYS A 298 -16.81 -42.73 25.98
CA LYS A 298 -17.93 -41.78 25.85
C LYS A 298 -19.23 -42.48 25.44
N ALA A 299 -19.16 -43.49 24.59
CA ALA A 299 -20.31 -44.30 24.22
C ALA A 299 -20.87 -45.08 25.43
N ALA A 300 -19.98 -45.66 26.25
CA ALA A 300 -20.37 -46.36 27.47
C ALA A 300 -21.02 -45.41 28.49
N GLU A 301 -20.47 -44.21 28.67
CA GLU A 301 -21.02 -43.16 29.54
C GLU A 301 -22.41 -42.69 29.06
N ALA A 302 -22.57 -42.45 27.76
CA ALA A 302 -23.84 -42.02 27.16
C ALA A 302 -24.87 -43.15 26.98
N GLY A 303 -24.48 -44.41 27.23
CA GLY A 303 -25.34 -45.57 27.04
C GLY A 303 -25.60 -45.94 25.57
N VAL A 304 -24.69 -45.56 24.67
CA VAL A 304 -24.74 -45.91 23.25
C VAL A 304 -24.20 -47.34 23.06
N PRO A 305 -24.92 -48.23 22.35
CA PRO A 305 -24.51 -49.62 22.15
C PRO A 305 -23.20 -49.72 21.37
N LEU A 306 -22.30 -50.58 21.86
CA LEU A 306 -21.06 -50.93 21.20
C LEU A 306 -21.24 -52.25 20.46
N VAL A 307 -21.00 -52.28 19.14
CA VAL A 307 -21.10 -53.49 18.32
C VAL A 307 -19.73 -53.91 17.82
N LYS A 308 -19.30 -55.10 18.23
CA LYS A 308 -18.03 -55.70 17.83
C LYS A 308 -18.16 -56.37 16.47
N ASP A 309 -17.63 -55.70 15.46
CA ASP A 309 -17.39 -56.24 14.11
C ASP A 309 -16.10 -55.63 13.57
N ILE A 310 -15.05 -56.44 13.52
CA ILE A 310 -13.70 -56.00 13.15
C ILE A 310 -13.66 -55.58 11.67
N THR A 311 -14.33 -56.33 10.80
CA THR A 311 -14.30 -56.11 9.36
C THR A 311 -15.06 -54.84 9.01
N LEU A 312 -16.27 -54.69 9.55
CA LEU A 312 -17.10 -53.51 9.30
C LEU A 312 -16.50 -52.25 9.92
N ALA A 313 -15.94 -52.32 11.14
CA ALA A 313 -15.30 -51.17 11.78
C ALA A 313 -14.05 -50.69 11.00
N ARG A 314 -13.24 -51.61 10.45
CA ARG A 314 -12.10 -51.25 9.58
C ARG A 314 -12.57 -50.63 8.27
N ALA A 315 -13.59 -51.21 7.63
CA ALA A 315 -14.14 -50.71 6.38
C ALA A 315 -14.71 -49.28 6.55
N LEU A 316 -15.51 -49.05 7.58
CA LEU A 316 -16.08 -47.73 7.89
C LEU A 316 -15.00 -46.69 8.22
N HIS A 317 -13.95 -47.08 8.96
CA HIS A 317 -12.86 -46.16 9.29
C HIS A 317 -12.00 -45.80 8.07
N ALA A 318 -11.84 -46.72 7.11
CA ALA A 318 -11.06 -46.47 5.91
C ALA A 318 -11.87 -45.71 4.84
N ALA A 319 -13.14 -46.07 4.63
CA ALA A 319 -13.95 -45.60 3.51
C ALA A 319 -14.74 -44.31 3.78
N CYS A 320 -14.96 -43.93 5.05
CA CYS A 320 -15.80 -42.78 5.40
C CYS A 320 -15.03 -41.70 6.16
N ASP A 321 -15.16 -40.43 5.75
CA ASP A 321 -14.70 -39.29 6.52
C ASP A 321 -15.70 -38.85 7.60
N LEU A 322 -15.21 -38.07 8.57
CA LEU A 322 -16.06 -37.53 9.64
C LEU A 322 -17.15 -36.61 9.05
N GLY A 323 -18.42 -36.88 9.39
CA GLY A 323 -19.60 -36.17 8.90
C GLY A 323 -20.16 -36.68 7.56
N ALA A 324 -19.44 -37.56 6.87
CA ALA A 324 -19.85 -38.16 5.61
C ALA A 324 -20.91 -39.26 5.81
N GLU A 325 -21.73 -39.47 4.79
CA GLU A 325 -22.60 -40.64 4.68
C GLU A 325 -21.76 -41.88 4.36
N ILE A 326 -22.19 -43.04 4.85
CA ILE A 326 -21.53 -44.30 4.52
C ILE A 326 -21.65 -44.61 3.01
N PRO A 327 -20.71 -45.34 2.39
CA PRO A 327 -20.82 -45.81 1.01
C PRO A 327 -21.93 -46.85 0.84
N ALA A 328 -22.51 -46.91 -0.37
CA ALA A 328 -23.56 -47.85 -0.74
C ALA A 328 -23.17 -49.32 -0.48
N GLU A 329 -21.90 -49.66 -0.65
CA GLU A 329 -21.32 -50.99 -0.42
C GLU A 329 -21.49 -51.47 1.04
N LEU A 330 -21.56 -50.55 1.99
CA LEU A 330 -21.68 -50.84 3.42
C LEU A 330 -23.12 -50.75 3.93
N TYR A 331 -24.08 -50.36 3.09
CA TYR A 331 -25.48 -50.15 3.50
C TYR A 331 -26.09 -51.40 4.11
N THR A 332 -25.97 -52.55 3.46
CA THR A 332 -26.56 -53.81 3.93
C THR A 332 -26.01 -54.19 5.30
N SER A 333 -24.68 -54.12 5.48
CA SER A 333 -24.01 -54.46 6.73
C SER A 333 -24.38 -53.49 7.86
N VAL A 334 -24.44 -52.19 7.58
CA VAL A 334 -24.84 -51.19 8.58
C VAL A 334 -26.34 -51.27 8.91
N ALA A 335 -27.21 -51.53 7.93
CA ALA A 335 -28.64 -51.71 8.17
C ALA A 335 -28.91 -52.87 9.13
N HIS A 336 -28.20 -53.99 8.97
CA HIS A 336 -28.30 -55.12 9.89
C HIS A 336 -27.88 -54.76 11.33
N VAL A 337 -26.81 -53.98 11.47
CA VAL A 337 -26.38 -53.46 12.78
C VAL A 337 -27.47 -52.58 13.40
N LEU A 338 -28.04 -51.65 12.64
CA LEU A 338 -29.07 -50.74 13.14
C LEU A 338 -30.35 -51.47 13.54
N VAL A 339 -30.80 -52.45 12.75
CA VAL A 339 -31.96 -53.31 13.09
C VAL A 339 -31.68 -54.12 14.36
N PHE A 340 -30.48 -54.68 14.50
CA PHE A 340 -30.08 -55.40 15.70
C PHE A 340 -30.09 -54.48 16.94
N VAL A 341 -29.55 -53.28 16.82
CA VAL A 341 -29.53 -52.27 17.88
C VAL A 341 -30.93 -51.78 18.25
N ASP A 342 -31.81 -51.56 17.28
CA ASP A 342 -33.21 -51.22 17.52
C ASP A 342 -33.94 -52.35 18.30
N GLY A 343 -33.65 -53.61 17.95
CA GLY A 343 -34.11 -54.77 18.71
C GLY A 343 -33.60 -54.81 20.16
N LEU A 344 -32.34 -54.43 20.40
CA LEU A 344 -31.78 -54.31 21.76
C LEU A 344 -32.43 -53.17 22.57
N ARG A 345 -32.69 -52.03 21.93
CA ARG A 345 -33.39 -50.89 22.55
C ARG A 345 -34.80 -51.30 22.99
N LYS A 346 -35.56 -51.99 22.12
CA LYS A 346 -36.91 -52.51 22.43
C LYS A 346 -36.94 -53.53 23.56
N ARG A 347 -35.85 -54.27 23.78
CA ARG A 347 -35.69 -55.25 24.87
C ARG A 347 -35.16 -54.65 26.18
N GLY A 348 -34.88 -53.35 26.21
CA GLY A 348 -34.38 -52.65 27.40
C GLY A 348 -32.89 -52.91 27.72
N THR A 349 -32.12 -53.54 26.82
CA THR A 349 -30.69 -53.85 27.01
C THR A 349 -29.76 -53.22 25.97
N PRO A 350 -29.83 -51.89 25.71
CA PRO A 350 -28.99 -51.23 24.70
C PRO A 350 -27.55 -50.97 25.16
N ARG A 351 -27.22 -51.23 26.43
CA ARG A 351 -25.91 -50.93 27.00
C ARG A 351 -25.00 -52.16 26.97
N GLY A 352 -23.73 -51.92 26.65
CA GLY A 352 -22.69 -52.94 26.68
C GLY A 352 -22.09 -53.21 25.29
N VAL A 353 -21.20 -54.19 25.26
CA VAL A 353 -20.54 -54.65 24.03
C VAL A 353 -21.29 -55.87 23.50
N HIS A 354 -21.87 -55.73 22.32
CA HIS A 354 -22.64 -56.78 21.67
C HIS A 354 -21.89 -57.29 20.45
N THR A 355 -22.08 -58.57 20.11
CA THR A 355 -21.57 -59.16 18.88
C THR A 355 -22.77 -59.57 18.05
N LEU A 356 -22.75 -59.22 16.75
CA LEU A 356 -23.82 -59.65 15.85
C LEU A 356 -23.90 -61.19 15.82
N PRO A 357 -25.12 -61.77 15.79
CA PRO A 357 -25.27 -63.22 15.60
C PRO A 357 -24.63 -63.60 14.26
N ARG A 358 -23.75 -64.61 14.26
CA ARG A 358 -23.17 -65.12 13.01
C ARG A 358 -24.29 -65.63 12.10
N ARG A 359 -24.33 -65.13 10.87
CA ARG A 359 -25.20 -65.64 9.81
C ARG A 359 -24.88 -67.14 9.63
N LYS A 360 -25.87 -68.03 9.73
CA LYS A 360 -25.75 -69.35 9.11
C LYS A 360 -25.64 -69.12 7.60
N ALA A 361 -24.52 -69.48 7.00
CA ALA A 361 -24.38 -69.47 5.56
C ALA A 361 -25.42 -70.45 4.99
N THR A 362 -26.36 -69.92 4.23
CA THR A 362 -27.16 -70.69 3.26
C THR A 362 -26.52 -70.48 1.90
#